data_AF-A0A1X0U633-F1
#
_entry.id   AF-A0A1X0U633-F1
#
_cell.length_a   1.000
_cell.length_b   1.000
_cell.length_c   1.000
_cell.angle_alpha   90.00
_cell.angle_beta   90.00
_cell.angle_gamma   90.00
#
_symmetry.space_group_name_H-M   'P 1'
#
loop_
_entity.id
_entity.type
_entity.pdbx_description
1 polymer ?
#
loop_
_entity_poly.entity_id
_entity_poly.type
_entity_poly.pdbx_seq_one_letter_code
_entity_poly.pdbx_strand_id
1 'polypeptide(L)'
;MKVRSARKALAVGALLSAAVILAPGTANAAAVTGWVGPAGSNGGGIQFLNTSTIINSPNLTAQSKIYSVFGQTAPPGDIGVRARLFKSGVLCEAIDYKYNAFPAPELTVGTTKTCGTGSYNSHGFTAVWNGTSAYREALTFPSNPLDWTAPAARSAEPSTDSGDTVAESGTNDQGQTYGQGDAASDAELPDLVAAFGDDGTAGYIEKSALQSAVASPAEATALERQTIGGVDVYGSAPRTVPVFAEDGMTKISDFTIS
;
A
#
# COMPACT_ATOMS: atom_id res chain seq x y z
N MET A 1 -25.17 87.61 -17.98
CA MET A 1 -23.85 88.11 -17.55
C MET A 1 -22.79 87.05 -17.89
N LYS A 2 -21.86 87.39 -18.79
CA LYS A 2 -20.53 86.80 -19.13
C LYS A 2 -20.24 85.28 -18.99
N VAL A 3 -20.13 84.62 -20.16
CA VAL A 3 -19.08 83.73 -20.74
C VAL A 3 -18.11 82.93 -19.83
N ARG A 4 -17.94 81.62 -20.13
CA ARG A 4 -16.67 80.86 -20.47
C ARG A 4 -16.89 79.33 -20.29
N SER A 5 -17.08 78.53 -21.35
CA SER A 5 -16.09 77.84 -22.22
C SER A 5 -15.30 76.67 -21.62
N ALA A 6 -15.65 75.46 -22.09
CA ALA A 6 -14.83 74.28 -22.44
C ALA A 6 -14.04 73.48 -21.38
N ARG A 7 -14.23 72.14 -21.34
CA ARG A 7 -13.36 71.15 -22.02
C ARG A 7 -13.84 69.70 -21.78
N LYS A 8 -13.57 68.86 -22.78
CA LYS A 8 -13.87 67.43 -22.90
C LYS A 8 -13.05 66.57 -21.91
N ALA A 9 -13.62 65.45 -21.49
CA ALA A 9 -12.87 64.19 -21.29
C ALA A 9 -13.85 63.00 -21.41
N LEU A 10 -13.76 62.25 -22.51
CA LEU A 10 -14.29 60.89 -22.61
C LEU A 10 -13.38 60.00 -21.76
N ALA A 11 -13.94 59.27 -20.81
CA ALA A 11 -13.29 58.12 -20.18
C ALA A 11 -13.93 56.86 -20.74
N VAL A 12 -13.18 56.15 -21.59
CA VAL A 12 -13.46 54.77 -22.00
C VAL A 12 -13.09 53.88 -20.80
N GLY A 13 -14.10 53.40 -20.08
CA GLY A 13 -13.93 52.42 -19.01
C GLY A 13 -13.91 51.01 -19.57
N ALA A 14 -12.77 50.35 -19.48
CA ALA A 14 -12.53 48.99 -19.96
C ALA A 14 -13.41 47.95 -19.26
N LEU A 15 -13.94 47.02 -20.05
CA LEU A 15 -14.58 45.78 -19.61
C LEU A 15 -13.55 44.92 -18.87
N LEU A 16 -13.69 44.79 -17.56
CA LEU A 16 -12.98 43.80 -16.76
C LEU A 16 -13.71 42.46 -16.89
N SER A 17 -13.18 41.59 -17.74
CA SER A 17 -13.55 40.17 -17.79
C SER A 17 -13.19 39.52 -16.45
N ALA A 18 -14.20 39.10 -15.70
CA ALA A 18 -14.00 38.32 -14.48
C ALA A 18 -13.49 36.93 -14.85
N ALA A 19 -12.18 36.73 -14.77
CA ALA A 19 -11.59 35.40 -14.76
C ALA A 19 -12.03 34.70 -13.47
N VAL A 20 -12.89 33.69 -13.60
CA VAL A 20 -13.17 32.75 -12.52
C VAL A 20 -11.88 31.96 -12.28
N ILE A 21 -11.13 32.38 -11.27
CA ILE A 21 -10.01 31.60 -10.76
C ILE A 21 -10.62 30.40 -10.04
N LEU A 22 -10.68 29.26 -10.72
CA LEU A 22 -10.91 27.96 -10.08
C LEU A 22 -9.75 27.76 -9.11
N ALA A 23 -10.03 27.89 -7.81
CA ALA A 23 -9.09 27.51 -6.77
C ALA A 23 -8.74 26.02 -6.96
N PRO A 24 -7.46 25.62 -6.84
CA PRO A 24 -7.09 24.21 -6.89
C PRO A 24 -7.84 23.49 -5.76
N GLY A 25 -8.61 22.46 -6.14
CA GLY A 25 -9.37 21.65 -5.19
C GLY A 25 -8.46 21.13 -4.08
N THR A 26 -8.87 21.30 -2.84
CA THR A 26 -8.19 20.70 -1.69
C THR A 26 -8.22 19.19 -1.86
N ALA A 27 -7.05 18.56 -2.02
CA ALA A 27 -6.93 17.12 -1.88
C ALA A 27 -7.44 16.75 -0.48
N ASN A 28 -8.62 16.14 -0.41
CA ASN A 28 -9.21 15.77 0.88
C ASN A 28 -8.41 14.60 1.45
N ALA A 29 -7.89 14.77 2.66
CA ALA A 29 -7.34 13.66 3.43
C ALA A 29 -8.44 12.62 3.62
N ALA A 30 -8.17 11.39 3.19
CA ALA A 30 -9.10 10.27 3.24
C ALA A 30 -8.37 9.04 3.78
N ALA A 31 -9.09 8.29 4.59
CA ALA A 31 -8.73 6.97 5.07
C ALA A 31 -9.90 6.04 4.76
N VAL A 32 -9.63 4.95 4.06
CA VAL A 32 -10.64 3.97 3.64
C VAL A 32 -10.25 2.62 4.20
N THR A 33 -11.10 2.09 5.08
CA THR A 33 -10.88 0.82 5.77
C THR A 33 -11.63 -0.30 5.04
N GLY A 34 -10.96 -1.44 4.83
CA GLY A 34 -11.58 -2.64 4.28
C GLY A 34 -12.56 -3.30 5.26
N TRP A 35 -13.17 -4.40 4.82
CA TRP A 35 -14.01 -5.18 5.72
C TRP A 35 -13.19 -5.82 6.84
N VAL A 36 -13.79 -5.87 8.04
CA VAL A 36 -13.20 -6.56 9.19
C VAL A 36 -13.36 -8.07 9.01
N GLY A 37 -12.24 -8.79 9.08
CA GLY A 37 -12.20 -10.25 8.98
C GLY A 37 -11.78 -10.92 10.29
N PRO A 38 -12.10 -12.21 10.48
CA PRO A 38 -11.52 -13.00 11.56
C PRO A 38 -10.06 -13.32 11.27
N ALA A 39 -9.16 -13.11 12.25
CA ALA A 39 -7.75 -13.52 12.16
C ALA A 39 -7.44 -14.82 12.92
N GLY A 40 -8.45 -15.41 13.58
CA GLY A 40 -8.32 -16.64 14.34
C GLY A 40 -8.03 -16.39 15.83
N SER A 41 -7.47 -17.38 16.50
CA SER A 41 -7.13 -17.30 17.92
C SER A 41 -5.74 -17.85 18.21
N ASN A 42 -5.08 -17.30 19.24
CA ASN A 42 -3.80 -17.83 19.69
C ASN A 42 -3.95 -19.04 20.64
N GLY A 43 -2.83 -19.62 21.06
CA GLY A 43 -2.80 -20.75 22.00
C GLY A 43 -3.45 -20.48 23.36
N GLY A 44 -3.53 -19.21 23.77
CA GLY A 44 -4.21 -18.78 24.98
C GLY A 44 -5.72 -18.56 24.83
N GLY A 45 -6.28 -18.83 23.64
CA GLY A 45 -7.70 -18.61 23.35
C GLY A 45 -8.08 -17.14 23.11
N ILE A 46 -7.11 -16.24 22.96
CA ILE A 46 -7.38 -14.85 22.58
C ILE A 46 -7.84 -14.83 21.12
N GLN A 47 -9.02 -14.28 20.86
CA GLN A 47 -9.57 -14.13 19.51
C GLN A 47 -9.13 -12.81 18.90
N PHE A 48 -8.81 -12.84 17.61
CA PHE A 48 -8.34 -11.68 16.86
C PHE A 48 -9.21 -11.42 15.63
N LEU A 49 -9.33 -10.13 15.32
CA LEU A 49 -9.87 -9.61 14.07
C LEU A 49 -8.75 -8.90 13.31
N ASN A 50 -8.92 -8.74 12.01
CA ASN A 50 -8.02 -7.97 11.17
C ASN A 50 -8.77 -6.99 10.26
N THR A 51 -8.02 -6.02 9.72
CA THR A 51 -8.51 -5.10 8.69
C THR A 51 -7.34 -4.54 7.88
N SER A 52 -7.65 -4.04 6.69
CA SER A 52 -6.75 -3.18 5.90
C SER A 52 -7.20 -1.73 5.99
N THR A 53 -6.32 -0.76 5.74
CA THR A 53 -6.68 0.65 5.57
C THR A 53 -5.74 1.33 4.60
N ILE A 54 -6.28 2.02 3.59
CA ILE A 54 -5.52 2.92 2.72
C ILE A 54 -5.70 4.36 3.21
N ILE A 55 -4.59 5.08 3.37
CA ILE A 55 -4.54 6.47 3.84
C ILE A 55 -3.78 7.29 2.81
N ASN A 56 -4.24 8.50 2.49
CA ASN A 56 -3.65 9.32 1.42
C ASN A 56 -2.97 10.62 1.90
N SER A 57 -2.97 10.86 3.22
CA SER A 57 -2.45 12.06 3.85
C SER A 57 -1.92 11.77 5.27
N PRO A 58 -0.74 12.30 5.65
CA PRO A 58 0.12 13.17 4.85
C PRO A 58 0.85 12.43 3.71
N ASN A 59 0.99 11.10 3.82
CA ASN A 59 1.58 10.23 2.80
C ASN A 59 0.59 9.12 2.42
N LEU A 60 0.78 8.54 1.23
CA LEU A 60 0.07 7.33 0.86
C LEU A 60 0.60 6.15 1.68
N THR A 61 -0.29 5.40 2.32
CA THR A 61 0.07 4.28 3.20
C THR A 61 -1.01 3.22 3.13
N ALA A 62 -0.66 1.99 2.76
CA ALA A 62 -1.48 0.81 2.97
C ALA A 62 -1.10 0.16 4.30
N GLN A 63 -2.08 -0.05 5.18
CA GLN A 63 -1.87 -0.64 6.51
C GLN A 63 -2.62 -1.96 6.64
N SER A 64 -1.98 -2.93 7.28
CA SER A 64 -2.65 -4.11 7.83
C SER A 64 -2.67 -3.99 9.34
N LYS A 65 -3.82 -4.28 9.94
CA LYS A 65 -4.03 -4.26 11.38
C LYS A 65 -4.57 -5.60 11.86
N ILE A 66 -4.04 -6.09 12.97
CA ILE A 66 -4.61 -7.18 13.77
C ILE A 66 -4.88 -6.67 15.19
N TYR A 67 -6.00 -7.07 15.79
CA TYR A 67 -6.36 -6.67 17.15
C TYR A 67 -7.22 -7.74 17.84
N SER A 68 -7.04 -7.85 19.15
CA SER A 68 -7.83 -8.75 20.00
C SER A 68 -9.26 -8.24 20.15
N VAL A 69 -10.22 -9.17 20.19
CA VAL A 69 -11.65 -8.83 20.29
C VAL A 69 -12.00 -8.14 21.61
N PHE A 70 -11.35 -8.51 22.72
CA PHE A 70 -11.64 -8.00 24.06
C PHE A 70 -10.46 -7.28 24.72
N GLY A 71 -9.50 -6.79 23.94
CA GLY A 71 -8.37 -6.00 24.44
C GLY A 71 -7.31 -6.80 25.21
N GLN A 72 -7.32 -8.13 25.12
CA GLN A 72 -6.28 -8.95 25.73
C GLN A 72 -4.95 -8.82 24.96
N THR A 73 -3.85 -8.80 25.70
CA THR A 73 -2.51 -8.65 25.11
C THR A 73 -1.96 -9.99 24.61
N ALA A 74 -1.51 -10.03 23.36
CA ALA A 74 -0.70 -11.11 22.82
C ALA A 74 0.76 -11.00 23.31
N PRO A 75 1.43 -12.10 23.69
CA PRO A 75 2.88 -12.14 23.94
C PRO A 75 3.71 -11.62 22.76
N PRO A 76 4.98 -11.18 22.98
CA PRO A 76 5.88 -10.81 21.88
C PRO A 76 6.04 -11.93 20.85
N GLY A 77 5.97 -11.58 19.57
CA GLY A 77 6.03 -12.54 18.47
C GLY A 77 4.71 -13.21 18.13
N ASP A 78 3.71 -13.25 19.01
CA ASP A 78 2.48 -14.04 18.78
C ASP A 78 1.59 -13.49 17.65
N ILE A 79 1.68 -12.19 17.34
CA ILE A 79 0.90 -11.57 16.26
C ILE A 79 1.81 -10.88 15.25
N GLY A 80 1.46 -11.02 13.98
CA GLY A 80 2.21 -10.44 12.86
C GLY A 80 1.30 -9.75 11.84
N VAL A 81 1.84 -8.77 11.14
CA VAL A 81 1.18 -8.08 10.03
C VAL A 81 2.12 -7.99 8.83
N ARG A 82 1.52 -8.06 7.64
CA ARG A 82 2.21 -7.99 6.35
C ARG A 82 1.35 -7.20 5.37
N ALA A 83 1.57 -5.89 5.31
CA ALA A 83 0.81 -4.98 4.46
C ALA A 83 1.30 -5.02 3.00
N ARG A 84 0.37 -4.84 2.06
CA ARG A 84 0.66 -4.69 0.63
C ARG A 84 -0.13 -3.50 0.08
N LEU A 85 0.55 -2.70 -0.73
CA LEU A 85 -0.02 -1.57 -1.46
C LEU A 85 -0.17 -1.99 -2.91
N PHE A 86 -1.36 -1.79 -3.47
CA PHE A 86 -1.65 -2.06 -4.87
C PHE A 86 -2.05 -0.79 -5.57
N LYS A 87 -1.56 -0.62 -6.80
CA LYS A 87 -2.02 0.40 -7.74
C LYS A 87 -2.68 -0.34 -8.89
N SER A 88 -4.00 -0.25 -8.98
CA SER A 88 -4.78 -0.86 -10.08
C SER A 88 -4.52 -2.36 -10.27
N GLY A 89 -4.43 -3.09 -9.16
CA GLY A 89 -4.18 -4.54 -9.13
C GLY A 89 -2.70 -4.97 -9.22
N VAL A 90 -1.79 -4.04 -9.55
CA VAL A 90 -0.34 -4.30 -9.59
C VAL A 90 0.28 -4.00 -8.22
N LEU A 91 1.15 -4.89 -7.74
CA LEU A 91 1.83 -4.73 -6.46
C LEU A 91 2.80 -3.54 -6.52
N CYS A 92 2.55 -2.54 -5.70
CA CYS A 92 3.38 -1.34 -5.61
C CYS A 92 4.42 -1.45 -4.48
N GLU A 93 4.02 -1.97 -3.33
CA GLU A 93 4.94 -2.23 -2.22
C GLU A 93 4.42 -3.42 -1.42
N ALA A 94 5.35 -4.25 -0.94
CA ALA A 94 5.08 -5.26 0.05
C ALA A 94 6.08 -5.10 1.20
N ILE A 95 5.59 -5.22 2.42
CA ILE A 95 6.45 -5.43 3.58
C ILE A 95 6.51 -6.93 3.88
N ASP A 96 7.63 -7.42 4.41
CA ASP A 96 7.68 -8.74 5.05
C ASP A 96 6.93 -8.70 6.40
N TYR A 97 6.65 -9.87 6.97
CA TYR A 97 5.99 -9.93 8.27
C TYR A 97 6.75 -9.14 9.34
N LYS A 98 6.01 -8.26 10.01
CA LYS A 98 6.44 -7.56 11.21
C LYS A 98 5.64 -8.08 12.39
N TYR A 99 6.32 -8.47 13.46
CA TYR A 99 5.74 -9.07 14.65
C TYR A 99 5.79 -8.12 15.84
N ASN A 100 4.87 -8.24 16.79
CA ASN A 100 4.86 -7.36 17.95
C ASN A 100 6.10 -7.56 18.84
N ALA A 101 6.79 -6.46 19.15
CA ALA A 101 8.00 -6.52 20.00
C ALA A 101 7.70 -6.64 21.49
N PHE A 102 6.50 -6.21 21.91
CA PHE A 102 6.05 -6.17 23.29
C PHE A 102 4.66 -6.78 23.42
N PRO A 103 4.23 -7.14 24.64
CA PRO A 103 2.85 -7.53 24.87
C PRO A 103 1.88 -6.43 24.37
N ALA A 104 1.02 -6.77 23.41
CA ALA A 104 0.18 -5.76 22.75
C ALA A 104 -1.21 -6.34 22.43
N PRO A 105 -2.30 -5.56 22.58
CA PRO A 105 -3.63 -6.00 22.20
C PRO A 105 -3.88 -5.88 20.70
N GLU A 106 -3.00 -5.16 19.99
CA GLU A 106 -3.08 -4.91 18.56
C GLU A 106 -1.70 -4.66 17.95
N LEU A 107 -1.62 -4.81 16.64
CA LEU A 107 -0.45 -4.45 15.84
C LEU A 107 -0.93 -3.86 14.52
N THR A 108 -0.39 -2.69 14.16
CA THR A 108 -0.65 -2.02 12.88
C THR A 108 0.68 -1.60 12.29
N VAL A 109 0.95 -2.02 11.06
CA VAL A 109 2.12 -1.58 10.30
C VAL A 109 1.67 -1.31 8.86
N GLY A 110 2.30 -0.32 8.22
CA GLY A 110 2.00 0.05 6.85
C GLY A 110 3.22 0.24 5.98
N THR A 111 2.91 0.36 4.70
CA THR A 111 3.84 0.65 3.60
C THR A 111 4.33 2.10 3.65
N THR A 112 5.43 2.43 2.97
CA THR A 112 6.05 3.77 3.05
C THR A 112 6.37 4.40 1.69
N LYS A 113 6.35 3.61 0.63
CA LYS A 113 6.60 3.95 -0.77
C LYS A 113 5.29 4.07 -1.55
N THR A 114 5.43 4.55 -2.78
CA THR A 114 4.34 4.79 -3.73
C THR A 114 4.85 4.57 -5.16
N CYS A 115 3.94 4.37 -6.11
CA CYS A 115 4.27 4.09 -7.52
C CYS A 115 3.69 5.18 -8.44
N GLY A 116 3.85 6.43 -8.01
CA GLY A 116 3.36 7.62 -8.72
C GLY A 116 1.89 7.93 -8.47
N THR A 117 1.30 8.76 -9.33
CA THR A 117 -0.13 9.07 -9.28
C THR A 117 -0.95 7.87 -9.74
N GLY A 118 -2.08 7.60 -9.09
CA GLY A 118 -3.01 6.55 -9.51
C GLY A 118 -4.06 6.21 -8.46
N SER A 119 -4.79 5.12 -8.72
CA SER A 119 -5.80 4.58 -7.82
C SER A 119 -5.23 3.43 -7.00
N TYR A 120 -5.35 3.51 -5.68
CA TYR A 120 -4.67 2.63 -4.74
C TYR A 120 -5.64 1.93 -3.79
N ASN A 121 -5.35 0.67 -3.49
CA ASN A 121 -6.02 -0.07 -2.43
C ASN A 121 -5.01 -0.74 -1.50
N SER A 122 -5.50 -1.10 -0.31
CA SER A 122 -4.73 -1.82 0.70
C SER A 122 -5.34 -3.20 0.92
N HIS A 123 -4.48 -4.21 0.94
CA HIS A 123 -4.74 -5.50 1.60
C HIS A 123 -3.40 -6.16 1.92
N GLY A 124 -3.44 -7.36 2.47
CA GLY A 124 -2.26 -8.09 2.90
C GLY A 124 -2.68 -9.20 3.83
N PHE A 125 -1.82 -9.50 4.80
CA PHE A 125 -2.00 -10.64 5.67
C PHE A 125 -1.71 -10.29 7.12
N THR A 126 -2.34 -11.05 8.01
CA THR A 126 -2.06 -11.05 9.44
C THR A 126 -1.79 -12.47 9.90
N ALA A 127 -0.90 -12.63 10.87
CA ALA A 127 -0.53 -13.91 11.42
C ALA A 127 -0.85 -13.98 12.91
N VAL A 128 -1.38 -15.11 13.38
CA VAL A 128 -1.59 -15.41 14.80
C VAL A 128 -0.95 -16.75 15.14
N TRP A 129 -0.05 -16.76 16.12
CA TRP A 129 0.56 -18.00 16.60
C TRP A 129 -0.49 -18.93 17.22
N ASN A 130 -0.65 -20.14 16.70
CA ASN A 130 -1.69 -21.07 17.17
C ASN A 130 -1.42 -21.68 18.56
N GLY A 131 -0.26 -21.38 19.16
CA GLY A 131 0.16 -21.93 20.46
C GLY A 131 0.98 -23.20 20.40
N THR A 132 1.08 -23.84 19.24
CA THR A 132 1.68 -25.18 19.12
C THR A 132 2.78 -25.25 18.07
N SER A 133 2.46 -25.01 16.80
CA SER A 133 3.35 -25.39 15.69
C SER A 133 3.33 -24.48 14.47
N ALA A 134 2.41 -23.52 14.37
CA ALA A 134 2.32 -22.67 13.19
C ALA A 134 1.62 -21.34 13.46
N TYR A 135 1.98 -20.33 12.68
CA TYR A 135 1.13 -19.15 12.50
C TYR A 135 -0.08 -19.51 11.65
N ARG A 136 -1.25 -19.02 12.07
CA ARG A 136 -2.45 -18.95 11.24
C ARG A 136 -2.43 -17.62 10.51
N GLU A 137 -2.30 -17.69 9.20
CA GLU A 137 -2.41 -16.53 8.33
C GLU A 137 -3.88 -16.27 7.98
N ALA A 138 -4.26 -14.99 7.95
CA ALA A 138 -5.55 -14.52 7.48
C ALA A 138 -5.37 -13.29 6.56
N LEU A 139 -6.07 -13.29 5.44
CA LEU A 139 -6.16 -12.15 4.53
C LEU A 139 -6.81 -10.96 5.24
N THR A 140 -6.31 -9.74 5.00
CA THR A 140 -7.06 -8.52 5.24
C THR A 140 -7.86 -8.18 3.99
N PHE A 141 -9.17 -8.00 4.09
CA PHE A 141 -10.00 -7.73 2.91
C PHE A 141 -9.56 -6.44 2.21
N PRO A 142 -9.57 -6.39 0.86
CA PRO A 142 -9.27 -5.17 0.11
C PRO A 142 -10.09 -3.97 0.58
N SER A 143 -9.44 -2.83 0.78
CA SER A 143 -10.12 -1.55 0.89
C SER A 143 -10.74 -1.18 -0.45
N ASN A 144 -11.77 -0.34 -0.44
CA ASN A 144 -12.14 0.36 -1.67
C ASN A 144 -10.94 1.18 -2.17
N PRO A 145 -10.80 1.36 -3.50
CA PRO A 145 -9.72 2.15 -4.06
C PRO A 145 -9.86 3.62 -3.65
N LEU A 146 -8.72 4.27 -3.55
CA LEU A 146 -8.58 5.68 -3.24
C LEU A 146 -7.57 6.27 -4.24
N ASP A 147 -7.91 7.44 -4.78
CA ASP A 147 -7.02 8.14 -5.70
C ASP A 147 -5.97 8.97 -4.94
N TRP A 148 -4.73 8.87 -5.40
CA TRP A 148 -3.60 9.63 -4.85
C TRP A 148 -2.80 10.29 -5.95
N THR A 149 -2.46 11.56 -5.74
CA THR A 149 -1.61 12.34 -6.65
C THR A 149 -0.26 12.56 -6.01
N ALA A 150 0.79 12.07 -6.67
CA ALA A 150 2.15 12.20 -6.20
C ALA A 150 2.54 13.69 -6.06
N PRO A 151 3.22 14.10 -4.97
CA PRO A 151 3.64 15.49 -4.79
C PRO A 151 4.46 16.06 -5.96
N ALA A 152 5.30 15.23 -6.61
CA ALA A 152 6.06 15.61 -7.80
C ALA A 152 5.17 15.88 -9.03
N ALA A 153 4.02 15.20 -9.14
CA ALA A 153 3.06 15.40 -10.23
C ALA A 153 2.25 16.70 -10.10
N ARG A 154 2.22 17.34 -8.92
CA ARG A 154 1.52 18.62 -8.71
C ARG A 154 2.20 19.82 -9.39
N SER A 155 3.44 19.64 -9.86
CA SER A 155 4.24 20.71 -10.50
C SER A 155 4.41 20.52 -12.01
N ALA A 156 3.90 19.42 -12.57
CA ALA A 156 3.90 19.15 -14.01
C ALA A 156 2.52 19.44 -14.59
N GLU A 157 2.45 19.96 -15.82
CA GLU A 157 1.18 20.03 -16.58
C GLU A 157 0.56 18.62 -16.64
N PRO A 158 -0.79 18.50 -16.63
CA PRO A 158 -1.45 17.21 -16.57
C PRO A 158 -1.12 16.41 -17.83
N SER A 159 -0.16 15.50 -17.72
CA SER A 159 0.02 14.43 -18.68
C SER A 159 -1.25 13.56 -18.65
N THR A 160 -1.94 13.47 -19.78
CA THR A 160 -3.16 12.67 -19.99
C THR A 160 -2.92 11.16 -19.90
N ASP A 161 -1.70 10.74 -19.59
CA ASP A 161 -1.42 9.37 -19.25
C ASP A 161 -1.61 9.19 -17.74
N SER A 162 -2.83 8.83 -17.34
CA SER A 162 -3.11 8.36 -15.99
C SER A 162 -2.42 7.02 -15.69
N GLY A 163 -1.63 6.47 -16.63
CA GLY A 163 -0.64 5.42 -16.39
C GLY A 163 -1.22 4.24 -15.63
N ASP A 164 -2.46 3.90 -15.96
CA ASP A 164 -3.20 2.81 -15.33
C ASP A 164 -2.79 1.53 -16.05
N THR A 165 -1.57 1.08 -15.79
CA THR A 165 -1.11 -0.23 -16.26
C THR A 165 -1.93 -1.28 -15.55
N VAL A 166 -2.92 -1.81 -16.26
CA VAL A 166 -3.59 -3.05 -15.87
C VAL A 166 -2.59 -4.18 -16.04
N ALA A 167 -2.42 -5.02 -15.02
CA ALA A 167 -1.57 -6.19 -15.15
C ALA A 167 -2.16 -7.15 -16.19
N GLU A 168 -1.37 -7.53 -17.19
CA GLU A 168 -1.71 -8.63 -18.08
C GLU A 168 -1.68 -9.96 -17.30
N SER A 169 -2.41 -10.95 -17.81
CA SER A 169 -2.44 -12.29 -17.22
C SER A 169 -2.37 -13.36 -18.29
N GLY A 170 -1.65 -14.45 -18.03
CA GLY A 170 -1.50 -15.52 -19.00
C GLY A 170 -0.53 -16.61 -18.55
N THR A 171 0.00 -17.34 -19.54
CA THR A 171 1.04 -18.35 -19.35
C THR A 171 2.14 -18.09 -20.36
N ASN A 172 3.39 -18.04 -19.91
CA ASN A 172 4.54 -17.79 -20.78
C ASN A 172 5.06 -19.09 -21.44
N ASP A 173 6.08 -18.97 -22.30
CA ASP A 173 6.69 -20.11 -23.00
C ASP A 173 7.38 -21.14 -22.07
N GLN A 174 7.61 -20.77 -20.81
CA GLN A 174 8.11 -21.70 -19.77
C GLN A 174 6.99 -22.45 -19.05
N GLY A 175 5.73 -22.17 -19.36
CA GLY A 175 4.58 -22.73 -18.65
C GLY A 175 4.29 -22.07 -17.30
N GLN A 176 4.91 -20.93 -16.98
CA GLN A 176 4.64 -20.17 -15.76
C GLN A 176 3.40 -19.30 -15.96
N THR A 177 2.53 -19.28 -14.95
CA THR A 177 1.40 -18.36 -14.89
C THR A 177 1.84 -16.98 -14.44
N TYR A 178 1.31 -15.92 -15.06
CA TYR A 178 1.55 -14.53 -14.64
C TYR A 178 0.23 -13.76 -14.51
N GLY A 179 0.19 -12.77 -13.61
CA GLY A 179 -1.02 -11.99 -13.35
C GLY A 179 -0.97 -11.12 -12.09
N GLN A 180 -2.13 -10.66 -11.65
CA GLN A 180 -2.30 -9.79 -10.47
C GLN A 180 -1.94 -10.49 -9.15
N GLY A 181 -1.65 -9.67 -8.13
CA GLY A 181 -1.19 -10.09 -6.81
C GLY A 181 -2.27 -10.12 -5.72
N ASP A 182 -3.55 -10.10 -6.09
CA ASP A 182 -4.70 -9.87 -5.21
C ASP A 182 -5.42 -11.15 -4.75
N ALA A 183 -4.71 -12.28 -4.73
CA ALA A 183 -5.25 -13.56 -4.29
C ALA A 183 -5.49 -13.65 -2.77
N ALA A 184 -6.38 -14.56 -2.35
CA ALA A 184 -6.74 -14.73 -0.94
C ALA A 184 -5.66 -15.43 -0.09
N SER A 185 -4.67 -16.03 -0.74
CA SER A 185 -3.46 -16.56 -0.12
C SER A 185 -2.27 -16.50 -1.09
N ASP A 186 -1.05 -16.51 -0.55
CA ASP A 186 0.13 -16.60 -1.41
C ASP A 186 0.12 -17.88 -2.25
N ALA A 187 -0.47 -18.98 -1.76
CA ALA A 187 -0.57 -20.25 -2.47
C ALA A 187 -1.43 -20.18 -3.75
N GLU A 188 -2.35 -19.21 -3.85
CA GLU A 188 -3.23 -19.01 -5.00
C GLU A 188 -2.67 -18.00 -6.02
N LEU A 189 -1.60 -17.28 -5.68
CA LEU A 189 -0.95 -16.35 -6.59
C LEU A 189 -0.42 -17.05 -7.85
N PRO A 190 -0.35 -16.36 -9.00
CA PRO A 190 0.38 -16.84 -10.17
C PRO A 190 1.87 -17.05 -9.84
N ASP A 191 2.58 -17.80 -10.68
CA ASP A 191 4.03 -18.01 -10.50
C ASP A 191 4.80 -16.68 -10.56
N LEU A 192 4.33 -15.77 -11.42
CA LEU A 192 4.85 -14.42 -11.64
C LEU A 192 3.77 -13.38 -11.27
N VAL A 193 4.02 -12.62 -10.21
CA VAL A 193 3.09 -11.64 -9.65
C VAL A 193 3.43 -10.25 -10.18
N ALA A 194 2.46 -9.57 -10.77
CA ALA A 194 2.65 -8.24 -11.33
C ALA A 194 3.06 -7.24 -10.25
N ALA A 195 4.15 -6.50 -10.51
CA ALA A 195 4.71 -5.51 -9.60
C ALA A 195 5.32 -4.32 -10.35
N PHE A 196 5.39 -3.17 -9.68
CA PHE A 196 6.23 -2.04 -10.11
C PHE A 196 7.58 -2.16 -9.44
N GLY A 197 8.66 -2.15 -10.22
CA GLY A 197 10.02 -2.04 -9.69
C GLY A 197 10.25 -0.72 -8.94
N ASP A 198 11.35 -0.65 -8.22
CA ASP A 198 11.77 0.53 -7.44
C ASP A 198 12.01 1.76 -8.35
N ASP A 199 12.20 1.56 -9.66
CA ASP A 199 12.30 2.61 -10.69
C ASP A 199 10.97 2.96 -11.36
N GLY A 200 9.86 2.31 -10.97
CA GLY A 200 8.54 2.45 -11.57
C GLY A 200 8.27 1.59 -12.80
N THR A 201 9.24 0.76 -13.24
CA THR A 201 9.06 -0.15 -14.37
C THR A 201 8.09 -1.27 -13.99
N ALA A 202 7.02 -1.44 -14.77
CA ALA A 202 6.05 -2.53 -14.57
C ALA A 202 6.63 -3.86 -15.09
N GLY A 203 6.47 -4.92 -14.31
CA GLY A 203 6.88 -6.28 -14.64
C GLY A 203 6.33 -7.29 -13.64
N TYR A 204 7.07 -8.36 -13.39
CA TYR A 204 6.64 -9.44 -12.52
C TYR A 204 7.73 -9.91 -11.57
N ILE A 205 7.37 -10.18 -10.32
CA ILE A 205 8.25 -10.84 -9.33
C ILE A 205 7.83 -12.30 -9.16
N GLU A 206 8.75 -13.19 -8.82
CA GLU A 206 8.37 -14.56 -8.48
C GLU A 206 7.50 -14.58 -7.21
N LYS A 207 6.43 -15.37 -7.20
CA LYS A 207 5.60 -15.59 -6.01
C LYS A 207 6.39 -16.11 -4.80
N SER A 208 7.43 -16.91 -5.04
CA SER A 208 8.36 -17.37 -4.00
C SER A 208 8.98 -16.20 -3.23
N ALA A 209 9.20 -15.07 -3.90
CA ALA A 209 9.73 -13.85 -3.29
C ALA A 209 8.80 -13.27 -2.24
N LEU A 210 7.50 -13.56 -2.24
CA LEU A 210 6.56 -13.03 -1.26
C LEU A 210 6.45 -13.90 0.00
N GLN A 211 6.96 -15.13 0.00
CA GLN A 211 6.82 -16.06 1.13
C GLN A 211 7.62 -15.63 2.36
N SER A 212 7.07 -15.87 3.55
CA SER A 212 7.77 -15.65 4.82
C SER A 212 8.42 -16.93 5.32
N ALA A 213 9.64 -16.82 5.85
CA ALA A 213 10.38 -17.93 6.43
C ALA A 213 10.15 -18.13 7.94
N VAL A 214 9.41 -17.23 8.61
CA VAL A 214 9.26 -17.25 10.07
C VAL A 214 8.12 -18.18 10.47
N ALA A 215 8.44 -19.22 11.24
CA ALA A 215 7.52 -20.29 11.59
C ALA A 215 7.09 -20.29 13.07
N SER A 216 7.76 -19.53 13.95
CA SER A 216 7.43 -19.50 15.38
C SER A 216 7.66 -18.13 16.07
N PRO A 217 7.11 -17.90 17.28
CA PRO A 217 7.42 -16.70 18.08
C PRO A 217 8.90 -16.63 18.50
N ALA A 218 9.54 -17.78 18.73
CA ALA A 218 10.97 -17.82 19.04
C ALA A 218 11.82 -17.31 17.87
N GLU A 219 11.49 -17.69 16.64
CA GLU A 219 12.14 -17.16 15.45
C GLU A 219 11.78 -15.70 15.21
N ALA A 220 10.52 -15.31 15.39
CA ALA A 220 10.08 -13.93 15.24
C ALA A 220 10.83 -12.99 16.20
N THR A 221 10.97 -13.35 17.47
CA THR A 221 11.65 -12.54 18.49
C THR A 221 13.18 -12.54 18.35
N ALA A 222 13.74 -13.46 17.55
CA ALA A 222 15.16 -13.48 17.21
C ALA A 222 15.50 -12.54 16.03
N LEU A 223 14.49 -12.02 15.33
CA LEU A 223 14.69 -11.00 14.29
C LEU A 223 15.15 -9.67 14.88
N GLU A 224 15.63 -8.79 14.02
CA GLU A 224 16.02 -7.45 14.42
C GLU A 224 14.80 -6.65 14.90
N ARG A 225 15.00 -5.86 15.96
CA ARG A 225 13.99 -4.90 16.42
C ARG A 225 14.06 -3.65 15.56
N GLN A 226 12.92 -3.26 15.00
CA GLN A 226 12.75 -2.11 14.11
C GLN A 226 11.64 -1.21 14.65
N THR A 227 11.71 0.09 14.36
CA THR A 227 10.62 1.03 14.64
C THR A 227 10.02 1.50 13.32
N ILE A 228 8.78 1.10 13.03
CA ILE A 228 8.07 1.44 11.78
C ILE A 228 6.82 2.23 12.13
N GLY A 229 6.71 3.46 11.63
CA GLY A 229 5.57 4.33 11.93
C GLY A 229 5.38 4.64 13.42
N GLY A 230 6.47 4.60 14.22
CA GLY A 230 6.43 4.76 15.67
C GLY A 230 6.04 3.50 16.45
N VAL A 231 5.91 2.35 15.78
CA VAL A 231 5.61 1.05 16.39
C VAL A 231 6.86 0.19 16.41
N ASP A 232 7.24 -0.30 17.60
CA ASP A 232 8.35 -1.24 17.75
C ASP A 232 7.91 -2.66 17.40
N VAL A 233 8.63 -3.26 16.45
CA VAL A 233 8.34 -4.56 15.88
C VAL A 233 9.61 -5.40 15.74
N TYR A 234 9.44 -6.71 15.65
CA TYR A 234 10.45 -7.63 15.14
C TYR A 234 10.22 -7.87 13.66
N GLY A 235 11.26 -7.84 12.83
CA GLY A 235 11.12 -8.04 11.40
C GLY A 235 12.43 -8.32 10.69
N SER A 236 12.33 -8.94 9.52
CA SER A 236 13.48 -9.09 8.63
C SER A 236 13.95 -7.72 8.13
N ALA A 237 15.24 -7.62 7.82
CA ALA A 237 15.78 -6.49 7.08
C ALA A 237 15.17 -6.44 5.66
N PRO A 238 15.02 -5.26 5.06
CA PRO A 238 14.58 -5.14 3.68
C PRO A 238 15.44 -5.96 2.73
N ARG A 239 14.82 -6.54 1.71
CA ARG A 239 15.49 -7.37 0.69
C ARG A 239 15.01 -7.02 -0.70
N THR A 240 15.91 -7.11 -1.66
CA THR A 240 15.64 -6.82 -3.07
C THR A 240 15.45 -8.11 -3.85
N VAL A 241 14.45 -8.15 -4.71
CA VAL A 241 14.13 -9.26 -5.61
C VAL A 241 14.03 -8.76 -7.05
N PRO A 242 14.41 -9.57 -8.05
CA PRO A 242 14.36 -9.14 -9.44
C PRO A 242 12.91 -8.96 -9.91
N VAL A 243 12.69 -7.94 -10.74
CA VAL A 243 11.48 -7.79 -11.56
C VAL A 243 11.81 -8.26 -12.96
N PHE A 244 11.04 -9.21 -13.46
CA PHE A 244 11.17 -9.82 -14.78
C PHE A 244 10.15 -9.27 -15.76
N ALA A 245 10.45 -9.40 -17.05
CA ALA A 245 9.44 -9.34 -18.10
C ALA A 245 8.48 -10.55 -18.02
N GLU A 246 7.43 -10.55 -18.85
CA GLU A 246 6.44 -11.64 -18.91
C GLU A 246 7.05 -13.01 -19.25
N ASP A 247 8.22 -13.02 -19.89
CA ASP A 247 8.97 -14.24 -20.22
C ASP A 247 9.51 -14.97 -18.98
N GLY A 248 9.49 -14.34 -17.80
CA GLY A 248 10.00 -14.90 -16.54
C GLY A 248 11.51 -15.09 -16.50
N MET A 249 12.28 -14.56 -17.46
CA MET A 249 13.74 -14.68 -17.53
C MET A 249 14.44 -13.33 -17.59
N THR A 250 13.90 -12.39 -18.35
CA THR A 250 14.55 -11.12 -18.62
C THR A 250 14.35 -10.20 -17.43
N LYS A 251 15.38 -10.03 -16.60
CA LYS A 251 15.36 -9.03 -15.53
C LYS A 251 15.29 -7.61 -16.14
N ILE A 252 14.28 -6.84 -15.74
CA ILE A 252 14.03 -5.46 -16.23
C ILE A 252 14.10 -4.41 -15.12
N SER A 253 13.93 -4.80 -13.85
CA SER A 253 14.07 -3.90 -12.69
C SER A 253 14.34 -4.70 -11.41
N ASP A 254 14.30 -4.03 -10.27
CA ASP A 254 14.43 -4.57 -8.92
C ASP A 254 13.23 -4.13 -8.07
N PHE A 255 12.78 -4.96 -7.15
CA PHE A 255 11.68 -4.69 -6.22
C PHE A 255 12.14 -4.92 -4.79
N THR A 256 12.02 -3.91 -3.93
CA THR A 256 12.40 -4.04 -2.53
C THR A 256 11.20 -4.35 -1.64
N ILE A 257 11.27 -5.51 -0.98
CA ILE A 257 10.35 -5.92 0.09
C ILE A 257 10.91 -5.39 1.41
N SER A 258 10.09 -4.64 2.16
CA SER A 258 10.54 -3.87 3.34
C SER A 258 10.27 -4.52 4.68
#